data_AF-A0AA43F2P3-F1
#
_entry.id   AF-A0AA43F2P3-F1
#
_cell.length_a   1.000
_cell.length_b   1.000
_cell.length_c   1.000
_cell.angle_alpha   90.00
_cell.angle_beta   90.00
_cell.angle_gamma   90.00
#
_symmetry.space_group_name_H-M   'P 1'
#
loop_
_entity.id
_entity.type
_entity.pdbx_description
1 polymer ?
#
loop_
_entity_poly.entity_id
_entity_poly.type
_entity_poly.pdbx_seq_one_letter_code
_entity_poly.pdbx_strand_id
1 'polypeptide(L)'
;GYWPQDAAEELEAGETLAEWMSRWRKKGDDEQIVRATLGQLLFSGDDQKKTLEVISGGEAQRMIIGKLVLTLPNVMLLDEPTNHLDMESIESLNTALDKYPGTLVFVSHDREFVSSLATRVIELKPDGTAVDFRGPYEEYLAGKSEALAA
;
A
#
# COMPACT_ATOMS: atom_id res chain seq x y z
N GLY A 1 -9.01 0.43 3.71
CA GLY A 1 -8.24 -0.52 2.89
C GLY A 1 -6.97 -0.84 3.63
N TYR A 2 -6.44 -2.04 3.44
CA TYR A 2 -5.22 -2.49 4.09
C TYR A 2 -4.28 -3.08 3.03
N TRP A 3 -3.00 -2.72 3.13
CA TRP A 3 -1.91 -3.29 2.35
C TRP A 3 -0.94 -3.92 3.36
N PRO A 4 -0.89 -5.26 3.46
CA PRO A 4 0.03 -5.96 4.37
C PRO A 4 1.46 -5.98 3.85
N GLN A 5 2.42 -6.15 4.76
CA GLN A 5 3.81 -6.40 4.39
C GLN A 5 3.95 -7.67 3.53
N ASP A 6 3.24 -8.74 3.90
CA ASP A 6 3.14 -9.97 3.10
C ASP A 6 1.79 -10.04 2.39
N ALA A 7 1.80 -9.74 1.09
CA ALA A 7 0.61 -9.79 0.26
C ALA A 7 0.02 -11.19 0.13
N ALA A 8 0.84 -12.25 0.26
CA ALA A 8 0.37 -13.62 0.09
C ALA A 8 -0.59 -14.07 1.20
N GLU A 9 -0.51 -13.48 2.41
CA GLU A 9 -1.40 -13.81 3.53
C GLU A 9 -2.86 -13.41 3.28
N GLU A 10 -3.10 -12.40 2.43
CA GLU A 10 -4.45 -11.94 2.06
C GLU A 10 -5.04 -12.70 0.86
N LEU A 11 -4.25 -13.55 0.20
CA LEU A 11 -4.65 -14.28 -1.00
C LEU A 11 -5.10 -15.69 -0.62
N GLU A 12 -6.38 -15.98 -0.88
CA GLU A 12 -6.95 -17.30 -0.59
C GLU A 12 -6.55 -18.33 -1.66
N ALA A 13 -6.02 -19.46 -1.22
CA ALA A 13 -5.70 -20.58 -2.10
C ALA A 13 -6.96 -21.12 -2.81
N GLY A 14 -6.80 -21.63 -4.03
CA GLY A 14 -7.87 -22.22 -4.84
C GLY A 14 -8.67 -21.26 -5.73
N GLU A 15 -8.56 -19.94 -5.58
CA GLU A 15 -9.19 -18.98 -6.50
C GLU A 15 -8.23 -18.55 -7.63
N THR A 16 -8.81 -18.20 -8.78
CA THR A 16 -8.09 -17.51 -9.85
C THR A 16 -7.95 -16.01 -9.57
N LEU A 17 -7.02 -15.34 -10.27
CA LEU A 17 -6.85 -13.88 -10.16
C LEU A 17 -8.16 -13.13 -10.44
N ALA A 18 -8.89 -13.55 -11.48
CA ALA A 18 -10.17 -12.94 -11.85
C ALA A 18 -11.26 -13.15 -10.78
N GLU A 19 -11.35 -14.35 -10.21
CA GLU A 19 -12.34 -14.66 -9.17
C GLU A 19 -12.08 -13.85 -7.91
N TRP A 20 -10.84 -13.85 -7.43
CA TRP A 20 -10.46 -13.10 -6.23
C TRP A 20 -10.68 -11.59 -6.43
N MET A 21 -10.26 -11.04 -7.58
CA MET A 21 -10.44 -9.61 -7.87
C MET A 21 -11.92 -9.22 -7.93
N SER A 22 -12.77 -10.13 -8.41
CA SER A 22 -14.23 -9.90 -8.52
C SER A 22 -14.93 -9.72 -7.18
N ARG A 23 -14.33 -10.16 -6.06
CA ARG A 23 -14.85 -9.98 -4.69
C ARG A 23 -14.83 -8.52 -4.24
N TRP A 24 -13.93 -7.72 -4.82
CA TRP A 24 -13.66 -6.34 -4.40
C TRP A 24 -14.41 -5.29 -5.23
N ARG A 25 -15.26 -5.75 -6.15
CA ARG A 25 -16.14 -4.90 -6.97
C ARG A 25 -17.12 -4.11 -6.11
N LYS A 26 -17.44 -2.91 -6.55
CA LYS A 26 -18.52 -2.09 -6.00
C LYS A 26 -19.86 -2.48 -6.60
N LYS A 27 -20.93 -2.10 -5.92
CA LYS A 27 -22.29 -2.28 -6.45
C LYS A 27 -22.46 -1.48 -7.74
N GLY A 28 -22.63 -2.17 -8.86
CA GLY A 28 -22.76 -1.58 -10.20
C GLY A 28 -21.58 -1.88 -11.13
N ASP A 29 -20.49 -2.41 -10.59
CA ASP A 29 -19.34 -2.87 -11.37
C ASP A 29 -19.67 -4.18 -12.11
N ASP A 30 -19.26 -4.27 -13.37
CA ASP A 30 -19.40 -5.48 -14.19
C ASP A 30 -18.11 -6.32 -14.20
N GLU A 31 -18.01 -7.32 -15.09
CA GLU A 31 -16.76 -8.07 -15.26
C GLU A 31 -15.71 -7.30 -16.06
N GLN A 32 -16.11 -6.31 -16.85
CA GLN A 32 -15.21 -5.56 -17.71
C GLN A 32 -14.27 -4.69 -16.88
N ILE A 33 -14.75 -4.10 -15.78
CA ILE A 33 -13.88 -3.36 -14.86
C ILE A 33 -12.81 -4.26 -14.23
N VAL A 34 -13.16 -5.50 -13.85
CA VAL A 34 -12.20 -6.46 -13.27
C VAL A 34 -11.12 -6.81 -14.29
N ARG A 35 -11.51 -7.13 -15.52
CA ARG A 35 -10.56 -7.42 -16.60
C ARG A 35 -9.69 -6.22 -16.94
N ALA A 36 -10.26 -5.01 -16.92
CA ALA A 36 -9.53 -3.78 -17.16
C ALA A 36 -8.51 -3.50 -16.06
N THR A 37 -8.90 -3.65 -14.78
CA THR A 37 -8.00 -3.50 -13.63
C THR A 37 -6.87 -4.53 -13.67
N LEU A 38 -7.19 -5.82 -13.91
CA LEU A 38 -6.17 -6.86 -14.07
C LEU A 38 -5.22 -6.54 -15.24
N GLY A 39 -5.75 -6.05 -16.35
CA GLY A 39 -4.94 -5.62 -17.49
C GLY A 39 -3.99 -4.46 -17.17
N GLN A 40 -4.44 -3.46 -16.39
CA GLN A 40 -3.59 -2.36 -15.90
C GLN A 40 -2.47 -2.86 -14.98
N LEU A 41 -2.70 -3.97 -14.28
CA LEU A 41 -1.73 -4.64 -13.41
C LEU A 41 -0.84 -5.65 -14.15
N LEU A 42 -0.86 -5.63 -15.49
CA LEU A 42 -0.09 -6.50 -16.38
C LEU A 42 -0.51 -7.98 -16.34
N PHE A 43 -1.73 -8.28 -15.87
CA PHE A 43 -2.33 -9.62 -15.97
C PHE A 43 -3.23 -9.68 -17.21
N SER A 44 -2.71 -10.25 -18.30
CA SER A 44 -3.38 -10.27 -19.60
C SER A 44 -3.75 -11.68 -20.06
N GLY A 45 -4.84 -11.79 -20.81
CA GLY A 45 -5.25 -13.05 -21.44
C GLY A 45 -5.40 -14.20 -20.43
N ASP A 46 -4.57 -15.23 -20.60
CA ASP A 46 -4.60 -16.43 -19.75
C ASP A 46 -4.03 -16.22 -18.35
N ASP A 47 -3.29 -15.13 -18.10
CA ASP A 47 -2.79 -14.81 -16.74
C ASP A 47 -3.93 -14.66 -15.75
N GLN A 48 -5.06 -14.13 -16.19
CA GLN A 48 -6.23 -13.89 -15.33
C GLN A 48 -6.85 -15.20 -14.80
N LYS A 49 -6.55 -16.33 -15.46
CA LYS A 49 -7.01 -17.67 -15.07
C LYS A 49 -6.00 -18.42 -14.21
N LYS A 50 -4.82 -17.83 -13.95
CA LYS A 50 -3.85 -18.40 -13.01
C LYS A 50 -4.46 -18.45 -11.61
N THR A 51 -4.16 -19.51 -10.88
CA THR A 51 -4.51 -19.62 -9.46
C THR A 51 -3.59 -18.75 -8.62
N LEU A 52 -4.08 -18.28 -7.47
CA LEU A 52 -3.30 -17.44 -6.55
C LEU A 52 -2.08 -18.17 -5.95
N GLU A 53 -2.06 -19.50 -5.99
CA GLU A 53 -0.96 -20.33 -5.45
C GLU A 53 0.30 -20.27 -6.31
N VAL A 54 0.17 -19.94 -7.59
CA VAL A 54 1.27 -20.01 -8.56
C VAL A 54 1.87 -18.65 -8.91
N ILE A 55 1.40 -17.57 -8.27
CA ILE A 55 1.92 -16.23 -8.54
C ILE A 55 3.14 -15.91 -7.68
N SER A 56 4.00 -15.06 -8.22
CA SER A 56 5.14 -14.49 -7.51
C SER A 56 4.72 -13.47 -6.44
N GLY A 57 5.60 -13.16 -5.50
CA GLY A 57 5.34 -12.12 -4.48
C GLY A 57 5.05 -10.73 -5.07
N GLY A 58 5.72 -10.36 -6.16
CA GLY A 58 5.43 -9.10 -6.86
C GLY A 58 4.06 -9.10 -7.55
N GLU A 59 3.64 -10.24 -8.10
CA GLU A 59 2.27 -10.39 -8.62
C GLU A 59 1.23 -10.32 -7.50
N ALA A 60 1.51 -10.90 -6.33
CA ALA A 60 0.66 -10.79 -5.15
C ALA A 60 0.50 -9.32 -4.71
N GLN A 61 1.59 -8.55 -4.67
CA GLN A 61 1.53 -7.11 -4.39
C GLN A 61 0.64 -6.37 -5.40
N ARG A 62 0.76 -6.66 -6.70
CA ARG A 62 -0.11 -6.07 -7.73
C ARG A 62 -1.59 -6.43 -7.52
N MET A 63 -1.91 -7.64 -7.07
CA MET A 63 -3.28 -8.02 -6.73
C MET A 63 -3.86 -7.18 -5.60
N ILE A 64 -3.08 -6.92 -4.54
CA ILE A 64 -3.48 -6.03 -3.45
C ILE A 64 -3.71 -4.60 -3.95
N ILE A 65 -2.84 -4.07 -4.82
CA ILE A 65 -3.05 -2.76 -5.46
C ILE A 65 -4.39 -2.74 -6.21
N GLY A 66 -4.70 -3.77 -7.00
CA GLY A 66 -5.97 -3.89 -7.70
C GLY A 66 -7.19 -3.86 -6.78
N LYS A 67 -7.14 -4.59 -5.67
CA LYS A 67 -8.16 -4.54 -4.61
C LYS A 67 -8.34 -3.12 -4.08
N LEU A 68 -7.26 -2.39 -3.81
CA LEU A 68 -7.34 -1.02 -3.30
C LEU A 68 -7.91 -0.04 -4.35
N VAL A 69 -7.53 -0.20 -5.62
CA VAL A 69 -8.05 0.59 -6.74
C VAL A 69 -9.55 0.36 -6.95
N LEU A 70 -10.03 -0.88 -6.86
CA LEU A 70 -11.47 -1.17 -6.97
C LEU A 70 -12.25 -0.63 -5.77
N THR A 71 -11.74 -0.84 -4.57
CA THR A 71 -12.45 -0.47 -3.34
C THR A 71 -12.47 1.05 -3.10
N LEU A 72 -11.47 1.81 -3.57
CA LEU A 72 -11.25 3.24 -3.25
C LEU A 72 -11.69 3.59 -1.83
N PRO A 73 -11.03 3.02 -0.80
CA PRO A 73 -11.39 3.30 0.58
C PRO A 73 -11.20 4.78 0.89
N ASN A 74 -11.79 5.29 1.99
CA ASN A 74 -11.52 6.64 2.49
C ASN A 74 -10.26 6.71 3.36
N VAL A 75 -9.85 5.56 3.92
CA VAL A 75 -8.68 5.42 4.78
C VAL A 75 -7.90 4.18 4.34
N MET A 76 -6.59 4.32 4.19
CA MET A 76 -5.66 3.24 3.84
C MET A 76 -4.62 3.05 4.93
N LEU A 77 -4.44 1.79 5.33
CA LEU A 77 -3.40 1.32 6.24
C LEU A 77 -2.35 0.60 5.40
N LEU A 78 -1.09 1.05 5.43
CA LEU A 78 0.01 0.46 4.67
C LEU A 78 1.11 -0.01 5.61
N ASP A 79 1.50 -1.28 5.50
CA ASP A 79 2.57 -1.86 6.31
C ASP A 79 3.80 -2.17 5.43
N GLU A 80 4.89 -1.42 5.63
CA GLU A 80 6.13 -1.48 4.84
C GLU A 80 5.90 -1.52 3.30
N PRO A 81 5.16 -0.55 2.72
CA PRO A 81 4.70 -0.62 1.34
C PRO A 81 5.82 -0.47 0.29
N THR A 82 7.00 -0.01 0.70
CA THR A 82 8.18 0.12 -0.18
C THR A 82 9.01 -1.15 -0.24
N ASN A 83 8.72 -2.14 0.61
CA ASN A 83 9.51 -3.35 0.67
C ASN A 83 9.33 -4.19 -0.61
N HIS A 84 10.42 -4.81 -1.07
CA HIS A 84 10.48 -5.60 -2.31
C HIS A 84 10.16 -4.83 -3.61
N LEU A 85 10.09 -3.49 -3.56
CA LEU A 85 9.97 -2.63 -4.74
C LEU A 85 11.33 -2.11 -5.20
N ASP A 86 11.48 -1.92 -6.50
CA ASP A 86 12.59 -1.14 -7.06
C ASP A 86 12.32 0.36 -6.92
N MET A 87 13.35 1.17 -7.17
CA MET A 87 13.29 2.63 -7.01
C MET A 87 12.22 3.29 -7.88
N GLU A 88 12.08 2.85 -9.14
CA GLU A 88 11.06 3.38 -10.07
C GLU A 88 9.63 3.08 -9.58
N SER A 89 9.43 1.90 -9.02
CA SER A 89 8.15 1.49 -8.42
C SER A 89 7.84 2.29 -7.15
N ILE A 90 8.85 2.59 -6.32
CA ILE A 90 8.68 3.43 -5.12
C ILE A 90 8.27 4.85 -5.51
N GLU A 91 8.93 5.46 -6.50
CA GLU A 91 8.58 6.80 -6.99
C GLU A 91 7.16 6.86 -7.56
N SER A 92 6.77 5.83 -8.31
CA SER A 92 5.42 5.68 -8.86
C SER A 92 4.37 5.56 -7.77
N LEU A 93 4.64 4.72 -6.76
CA LEU A 93 3.78 4.55 -5.59
C LEU A 93 3.64 5.86 -4.81
N ASN A 94 4.76 6.54 -4.56
CA ASN A 94 4.79 7.79 -3.82
C ASN A 94 3.93 8.86 -4.52
N THR A 95 4.09 9.01 -5.84
CA THR A 95 3.27 9.92 -6.66
C THR A 95 1.77 9.58 -6.61
N ALA A 96 1.44 8.29 -6.58
CA ALA A 96 0.05 7.83 -6.50
C ALA A 96 -0.56 8.12 -5.12
N LEU A 97 0.20 7.92 -4.05
CA LEU A 97 -0.22 8.15 -2.67
C LEU A 97 -0.32 9.64 -2.32
N ASP A 98 0.56 10.49 -2.84
CA ASP A 98 0.47 11.94 -2.68
C ASP A 98 -0.84 12.50 -3.26
N LYS A 99 -1.31 11.93 -4.37
CA LYS A 99 -2.57 12.32 -5.04
C LYS A 99 -3.80 11.62 -4.47
N TYR A 100 -3.64 10.72 -3.51
CA TYR A 100 -4.76 9.98 -2.96
C TYR A 100 -5.61 10.90 -2.06
N PRO A 101 -6.91 11.07 -2.34
CA PRO A 101 -7.75 12.03 -1.62
C PRO A 101 -8.18 11.56 -0.21
N GLY A 102 -7.90 10.31 0.14
CA GLY A 102 -8.24 9.74 1.45
C GLY A 102 -7.15 9.98 2.50
N THR A 103 -7.34 9.38 3.67
CA THR A 103 -6.33 9.40 4.73
C THR A 103 -5.39 8.21 4.61
N LEU A 104 -4.08 8.46 4.64
CA LEU A 104 -3.06 7.43 4.70
C LEU A 104 -2.53 7.30 6.13
N VAL A 105 -2.44 6.07 6.60
CA VAL A 105 -1.66 5.69 7.79
C VAL A 105 -0.71 4.62 7.32
N PHE A 106 0.58 4.86 7.49
CA PHE A 106 1.58 3.93 7.00
C PHE A 106 2.74 3.78 7.97
N VAL A 107 3.38 2.62 7.91
CA VAL A 107 4.64 2.31 8.58
C VAL A 107 5.68 2.06 7.50
N SER A 108 6.84 2.69 7.62
CA SER A 108 7.95 2.46 6.71
C SER A 108 9.28 2.78 7.37
N HIS A 109 10.30 2.00 7.04
CA HIS A 109 11.69 2.32 7.37
C HIS A 109 12.36 3.27 6.36
N ASP A 110 11.72 3.55 5.22
CA ASP A 110 12.23 4.43 4.18
C ASP A 110 12.01 5.90 4.53
N ARG A 111 13.10 6.62 4.78
CA ARG A 111 13.06 8.03 5.18
C ARG A 111 12.59 8.96 4.07
N GLU A 112 12.90 8.66 2.80
CA GLU A 112 12.47 9.51 1.69
C GLU A 112 10.96 9.35 1.46
N PHE A 113 10.46 8.12 1.54
CA PHE A 113 9.04 7.82 1.47
C PHE A 113 8.26 8.49 2.63
N VAL A 114 8.77 8.38 3.86
CA VAL A 114 8.15 9.05 5.03
C VAL A 114 8.21 10.57 4.88
N SER A 115 9.35 11.14 4.47
CA SER A 115 9.51 12.60 4.36
C SER A 115 8.59 13.21 3.32
N SER A 116 8.37 12.51 2.20
CA SER A 116 7.54 13.00 1.11
C SER A 116 6.04 12.96 1.40
N LEU A 117 5.56 12.00 2.20
CA LEU A 117 4.11 11.81 2.43
C LEU A 117 3.62 12.20 3.83
N ALA A 118 4.49 12.11 4.85
CA ALA A 118 4.04 12.26 6.23
C ALA A 118 3.75 13.72 6.60
N THR A 119 2.51 13.98 7.00
CA THR A 119 2.06 15.28 7.54
C THR A 119 1.92 15.28 9.07
N ARG A 120 2.05 14.10 9.68
CA ARG A 120 1.99 13.84 11.11
C ARG A 120 2.81 12.60 11.40
N VAL A 121 3.60 12.63 12.47
CA VAL A 121 4.46 11.54 12.90
C VAL A 121 4.01 11.06 14.27
N ILE A 122 3.76 9.76 14.38
CA ILE A 122 3.48 9.11 15.67
C ILE A 122 4.64 8.17 15.97
N GLU A 123 5.47 8.52 16.95
CA GLU A 123 6.55 7.66 17.43
C GLU A 123 6.08 6.86 18.65
N LEU A 124 6.16 5.54 18.56
CA LEU A 124 5.96 4.64 19.69
C LEU A 124 7.30 4.40 20.38
N LYS A 125 7.40 4.74 21.66
CA LYS A 125 8.63 4.58 22.45
C LYS A 125 8.68 3.22 23.13
N PRO A 126 9.88 2.69 23.43
CA PRO A 126 10.04 1.41 24.11
C PRO A 126 9.42 1.35 25.52
N ASP A 127 9.21 2.50 26.16
CA ASP A 127 8.55 2.62 27.46
C ASP A 127 7.02 2.53 27.40
N GLY A 128 6.45 2.30 26.21
CA GLY A 128 5.02 2.21 25.95
C GLY A 128 4.33 3.57 25.80
N THR A 129 5.08 4.68 25.86
CA THR A 129 4.54 6.01 25.56
C THR A 129 4.53 6.28 24.05
N ALA A 130 3.71 7.23 23.62
CA ALA A 130 3.67 7.68 22.23
C ALA A 130 3.89 9.18 22.16
N VAL A 131 4.70 9.62 21.19
CA VAL A 131 4.85 11.02 20.82
C VAL A 131 4.00 11.27 19.59
N ASP A 132 3.11 12.25 19.67
CA ASP A 132 2.28 12.71 18.57
C ASP A 132 2.79 14.07 18.09
N PHE A 133 3.50 14.07 16.96
CA PHE A 133 4.03 15.27 16.32
C PHE A 133 3.20 15.61 15.08
N ARG A 134 2.67 16.84 15.03
CA ARG A 134 1.91 17.35 13.89
C ARG A 134 2.80 18.25 13.06
N GLY A 135 3.29 17.72 11.95
CA GLY A 135 4.21 18.39 11.05
C GLY A 135 4.94 17.36 10.18
N PRO A 136 5.71 17.84 9.19
CA PRO A 136 6.49 16.98 8.32
C PRO A 136 7.61 16.26 9.10
N TYR A 137 8.06 15.13 8.56
CA TYR A 137 9.07 14.29 9.19
C TYR A 137 10.41 15.01 9.43
N GLU A 138 10.80 15.93 8.55
CA GLU A 138 12.05 16.68 8.68
C GLU A 138 12.06 17.59 9.92
N GLU A 139 10.95 18.27 10.20
CA GLU A 139 10.81 19.10 11.40
C GLU A 139 10.85 18.26 12.68
N TYR A 140 10.24 17.08 12.64
CA TYR A 140 10.30 16.13 13.74
C TYR A 140 11.74 15.71 14.06
N LEU A 141 12.54 15.38 13.03
CA LEU A 141 13.94 15.00 13.19
C LEU A 141 14.79 16.16 13.75
N ALA A 142 14.57 17.38 13.26
CA ALA A 142 15.26 18.57 13.74
C ALA A 142 15.00 18.81 15.24
N GLY A 143 13.74 18.80 15.66
CA GLY A 143 13.36 18.98 17.07
C GLY A 143 13.92 17.88 17.98
N LYS A 144 14.02 16.64 17.48
CA LYS A 144 14.64 15.53 18.23
C LYS A 144 16.15 15.71 18.40
N SER A 145 16.84 16.22 17.37
CA SER A 145 18.27 16.52 17.45
C SER A 145 18.58 17.63 18.46
N GLU A 146 17.76 18.69 18.50
CA GLU A 146 17.92 19.78 19.48
C GLU A 146 17.71 19.31 20.91
N ALA A 147 16.70 18.46 21.16
CA ALA A 147 16.43 17.88 22.47
C ALA A 147 17.52 16.93 22.98
N LEU A 148 18.30 16.31 22.07
CA LEU A 148 19.44 15.46 22.40
C LEU A 148 20.73 16.25 22.67
N ALA A 149 20.81 17.49 22.18
CA ALA A 149 21.97 18.37 22.34
C ALA A 149 21.87 19.31 23.56
N ALA A 150 20.70 19.38 24.21
CA ALA A 150 20.41 20.16 25.41
C ALA A 150 20.52 19.32 26.69
#